data_AF-A0A3R8QEN0-F1
#
_entry.id   AF-A0A3R8QEN0-F1
#
_cell.length_a   1.000
_cell.length_b   1.000
_cell.length_c   1.000
_cell.angle_alpha   90.00
_cell.angle_beta   90.00
_cell.angle_gamma   90.00
#
_symmetry.space_group_name_H-M   'P 1'
#
loop_
_entity.id
_entity.type
_entity.pdbx_description
1 polymer ?
#
loop_
_entity_poly.entity_id
_entity_poly.type
_entity_poly.pdbx_seq_one_letter_code
_entity_poly.pdbx_strand_id
1 'polypeptide(L)'
;MTLTPKQLHILQHSLGVDKYGQGNQYRNRFVTGPGSDDFADCRALADAGLMTDHGAREIFGGDHHFTITPAGIDAVASQSPKPPKVNRSKERSKERYRQFLRQDTGESFRTWLLRNEHNRKVEREYA
;
A
#
# COMPACT_ATOMS: atom_id res chain seq x y z
N MET A 1 9.44 11.27 -17.74
CA MET A 1 7.99 11.50 -17.77
C MET A 1 7.52 11.77 -16.34
N THR A 2 6.75 12.84 -16.13
CA THR A 2 6.05 13.07 -14.86
C THR A 2 4.70 12.38 -14.92
N LEU A 3 4.41 11.48 -13.99
CA LEU A 3 3.16 10.72 -13.95
C LEU A 3 2.02 11.57 -13.42
N THR A 4 0.82 11.38 -13.99
CA THR A 4 -0.40 11.89 -13.36
C THR A 4 -0.68 11.10 -12.07
N PRO A 5 -1.43 11.67 -11.10
CA PRO A 5 -1.81 10.94 -9.89
C PRO A 5 -2.52 9.61 -10.19
N LYS A 6 -3.32 9.56 -11.26
CA LYS A 6 -4.02 8.36 -11.69
C LYS A 6 -3.07 7.30 -12.25
N GLN A 7 -2.13 7.69 -13.11
CA GLN A 7 -1.12 6.79 -13.65
C GLN A 7 -0.22 6.19 -12.56
N LEU A 8 0.23 7.04 -11.63
CA LEU A 8 0.99 6.56 -10.47
C LEU A 8 0.17 5.59 -9.62
N HIS A 9 -1.12 5.89 -9.40
CA HIS A 9 -2.01 5.00 -8.67
C HIS A 9 -2.20 3.65 -9.39
N ILE A 10 -2.34 3.63 -10.72
CA ILE A 10 -2.40 2.38 -11.51
C ILE A 10 -1.15 1.54 -11.27
N LEU A 11 0.05 2.14 -11.33
CA LEU A 11 1.29 1.41 -11.09
C LEU A 11 1.38 0.88 -9.64
N GLN A 12 1.06 1.73 -8.66
CA GLN A 12 1.03 1.33 -7.24
C GLN A 12 0.05 0.19 -6.99
N HIS A 13 -1.16 0.31 -7.52
CA HIS A 13 -2.19 -0.73 -7.43
C HIS A 13 -1.69 -2.03 -8.07
N SER A 14 -1.10 -1.96 -9.25
CA SER A 14 -0.61 -3.13 -9.97
C SER A 14 0.53 -3.86 -9.23
N LEU A 15 1.35 -3.15 -8.46
CA LEU A 15 2.38 -3.72 -7.58
C LEU A 15 1.86 -4.22 -6.22
N GLY A 16 0.67 -3.78 -5.82
CA GLY A 16 0.13 -4.11 -4.49
C GLY A 16 0.79 -3.32 -3.36
N VAL A 17 1.30 -2.12 -3.67
CA VAL A 17 1.88 -1.20 -2.69
C VAL A 17 0.87 -0.12 -2.30
N ASP A 18 1.12 0.54 -1.18
CA ASP A 18 0.33 1.69 -0.75
C ASP A 18 0.63 2.95 -1.59
N LYS A 19 -0.09 4.04 -1.29
CA LYS A 19 0.05 5.33 -1.98
C LYS A 19 1.44 5.99 -1.85
N TYR A 20 2.29 5.48 -0.96
CA TYR A 20 3.68 5.93 -0.79
C TYR A 20 4.67 4.96 -1.45
N GLY A 21 4.20 3.96 -2.20
CA GLY A 21 5.02 2.94 -2.82
C GLY A 21 5.54 1.88 -1.84
N GLN A 22 4.96 1.76 -0.65
CA GLN A 22 5.41 0.83 0.39
C GLN A 22 4.56 -0.45 0.41
N GLY A 23 5.20 -1.59 0.66
CA GLY A 23 4.52 -2.87 0.80
C GLY A 23 5.32 -4.02 0.19
N ASN A 24 4.73 -5.22 0.26
CA ASN A 24 5.28 -6.39 -0.42
C ASN A 24 4.80 -6.38 -1.88
N GLN A 25 5.73 -6.33 -2.84
CA GLN A 25 5.41 -6.34 -4.27
C GLN A 25 5.16 -7.78 -4.74
N TYR A 26 4.02 -8.36 -4.39
CA TYR A 26 3.68 -9.75 -4.72
C TYR A 26 2.94 -9.91 -6.06
N ARG A 27 2.64 -8.80 -6.74
CA ARG A 27 1.95 -8.77 -8.03
C ARG A 27 2.56 -7.70 -8.95
N ASN A 28 2.24 -7.76 -10.23
CA ASN A 28 2.74 -6.81 -11.24
C ASN A 28 1.85 -6.67 -12.48
N ARG A 29 0.55 -7.03 -12.39
CA ARG A 29 -0.36 -7.11 -13.53
C ARG A 29 -1.60 -6.24 -13.37
N PHE A 30 -2.08 -5.68 -14.47
CA PHE A 30 -3.30 -4.89 -14.57
C PHE A 30 -4.10 -5.33 -15.79
N VAL A 31 -5.41 -5.52 -15.66
CA VAL A 31 -6.29 -5.94 -16.75
C VAL A 31 -7.32 -4.85 -16.97
N THR A 32 -7.44 -4.37 -18.20
CA THR A 32 -8.39 -3.33 -18.60
C THR A 32 -8.52 -3.33 -20.13
N GLY A 33 -9.64 -2.86 -20.66
CA GLY A 33 -9.89 -2.86 -22.10
C GLY A 33 -10.56 -1.57 -22.61
N PRO A 34 -10.75 -1.46 -23.94
CA PRO A 34 -11.43 -0.34 -24.56
C PRO A 34 -12.80 -0.08 -23.94
N GLY A 35 -13.03 1.14 -23.44
CA GLY A 35 -14.25 1.52 -22.73
C GLY A 35 -14.11 1.60 -21.21
N SER A 36 -12.99 1.14 -20.64
CA SER A 36 -12.61 1.42 -19.25
C SER A 36 -11.89 2.75 -19.13
N ASP A 37 -12.14 3.46 -18.03
CA ASP A 37 -11.48 4.74 -17.72
C ASP A 37 -9.95 4.59 -17.64
N ASP A 38 -9.43 3.43 -17.24
CA ASP A 38 -7.98 3.22 -17.01
C ASP A 38 -7.21 2.81 -18.28
N PHE A 39 -7.90 2.44 -19.36
CA PHE A 39 -7.27 1.87 -20.55
C PHE A 39 -6.32 2.85 -21.25
N ALA A 40 -6.75 4.11 -21.40
CA ALA A 40 -5.93 5.15 -22.01
C ALA A 40 -4.65 5.43 -21.20
N ASP A 41 -4.76 5.43 -19.86
CA ASP A 41 -3.61 5.60 -18.97
C ASP A 41 -2.64 4.41 -19.05
N CYS A 42 -3.16 3.17 -19.09
CA CYS A 42 -2.34 1.97 -19.24
C CYS A 42 -1.59 1.94 -20.57
N ARG A 43 -2.25 2.37 -21.67
CA ARG A 43 -1.62 2.54 -22.97
C ARG A 43 -0.53 3.61 -22.95
N ALA A 44 -0.79 4.77 -22.36
CA ALA A 44 0.22 5.83 -22.22
C ALA A 44 1.43 5.38 -21.37
N LEU A 45 1.20 4.62 -20.31
CA LEU A 45 2.26 4.01 -19.49
C LEU A 45 3.06 2.97 -20.27
N ALA A 46 2.41 2.19 -21.14
CA ALA A 46 3.08 1.23 -22.02
C ALA A 46 3.91 1.92 -23.10
N ASP A 47 3.39 2.97 -23.73
CA ASP A 47 4.10 3.78 -24.73
C ASP A 47 5.31 4.50 -24.09
N ALA A 48 5.25 4.81 -22.79
CA ALA A 48 6.35 5.34 -22.00
C ALA A 48 7.36 4.27 -21.50
N GLY A 49 7.14 2.99 -21.80
CA GLY A 49 8.01 1.87 -21.39
C GLY A 49 7.90 1.46 -19.92
N LEU A 50 6.91 1.99 -19.19
CA LEU A 50 6.67 1.68 -17.76
C LEU A 50 5.80 0.43 -17.57
N MET A 51 5.05 0.05 -18.61
CA MET A 51 4.29 -1.19 -18.68
C MET A 51 4.56 -1.89 -20.03
N THR A 52 4.28 -3.19 -20.08
CA THR A 52 4.19 -3.97 -21.31
C THR A 52 2.72 -4.29 -21.55
N ASP A 53 2.17 -3.85 -22.68
CA ASP A 53 0.85 -4.26 -23.16
C ASP A 53 0.95 -5.61 -23.87
N HIS A 54 0.26 -6.63 -23.36
CA HIS A 54 0.22 -7.97 -23.95
C HIS A 54 -0.94 -8.16 -24.94
N GLY A 55 -1.67 -7.10 -25.25
CA GLY A 55 -2.83 -7.08 -26.14
C GLY A 55 -4.07 -7.70 -25.51
N ALA A 56 -5.17 -7.62 -26.26
CA ALA A 56 -6.45 -8.26 -25.94
C ALA A 56 -6.28 -9.78 -25.78
N ARG A 57 -6.86 -10.34 -24.72
CA ARG A 57 -6.86 -11.80 -24.47
C ARG A 57 -8.27 -12.31 -24.19
N GLU A 58 -8.62 -13.43 -24.82
CA GLU A 58 -9.93 -14.07 -24.65
C GLU A 58 -10.17 -14.48 -23.19
N ILE A 59 -9.14 -14.94 -22.47
CA ILE A 59 -9.23 -15.29 -21.04
C ILE A 59 -9.61 -14.10 -20.14
N PHE A 60 -9.48 -12.87 -20.64
CA PHE A 60 -9.89 -11.63 -19.98
C PHE A 60 -11.10 -10.98 -20.66
N GLY A 61 -11.91 -11.76 -21.40
CA GLY A 61 -13.10 -11.25 -22.06
C GLY A 61 -12.81 -10.29 -23.22
N GLY A 62 -11.60 -10.33 -23.79
CA GLY A 62 -11.15 -9.39 -24.82
C GLY A 62 -10.41 -8.17 -24.27
N ASP A 63 -10.31 -8.01 -22.95
CA ASP A 63 -9.51 -6.94 -22.35
C ASP A 63 -8.01 -7.18 -22.53
N HIS A 64 -7.25 -6.09 -22.43
CA HIS A 64 -5.80 -6.12 -22.47
C HIS A 64 -5.23 -6.50 -21.10
N HIS A 65 -4.08 -7.18 -21.15
CA HIS A 65 -3.28 -7.51 -19.99
C HIS A 65 -1.99 -6.70 -20.02
N PHE A 66 -1.71 -5.96 -18.95
CA PHE A 66 -0.51 -5.16 -18.81
C PHE A 66 0.35 -5.70 -17.67
N THR A 67 1.67 -5.69 -17.86
CA THR A 67 2.64 -5.99 -16.78
C THR A 67 3.59 -4.85 -16.57
N ILE A 68 3.91 -4.53 -15.32
CA ILE A 68 4.86 -3.46 -15.01
C ILE A 68 6.29 -3.88 -15.35
N THR A 69 7.05 -2.97 -15.96
CA THR A 69 8.47 -3.16 -16.27
C THR A 69 9.35 -2.74 -15.08
N PRO A 70 10.64 -3.10 -15.04
CA PRO A 70 11.57 -2.57 -14.03
C PRO A 70 11.57 -1.03 -13.97
N ALA A 71 11.51 -0.35 -15.13
CA ALA A 71 11.41 1.10 -15.19
C ALA A 71 10.13 1.63 -14.53
N GLY A 72 9.01 0.91 -14.64
CA GLY A 72 7.77 1.24 -13.93
C GLY A 72 7.89 1.11 -12.41
N ILE A 73 8.63 0.10 -11.93
CA ILE A 73 8.92 -0.06 -10.49
C ILE A 73 9.75 1.13 -9.99
N ASP A 74 10.80 1.51 -10.73
CA ASP A 74 11.64 2.66 -10.40
C ASP A 74 10.85 3.98 -10.45
N ALA A 75 9.90 4.11 -11.37
CA ALA A 75 9.01 5.26 -11.45
C ALA A 75 8.11 5.36 -10.20
N VAL A 76 7.57 4.24 -9.70
CA VAL A 76 6.82 4.23 -8.44
C VAL A 76 7.70 4.64 -7.26
N ALA A 77 8.91 4.10 -7.16
CA ALA A 77 9.84 4.42 -6.07
C ALA A 77 10.26 5.91 -6.06
N SER A 78 10.47 6.49 -7.24
CA SER A 78 10.95 7.86 -7.38
C SER A 78 9.84 8.92 -7.31
N GLN A 79 8.63 8.60 -7.80
CA GLN A 79 7.53 9.58 -7.91
C GLN A 79 6.46 9.42 -6.81
N SER A 80 6.51 8.34 -6.02
CA SER A 80 5.61 8.22 -4.86
C SER A 80 5.91 9.29 -3.80
N PRO A 81 4.87 9.88 -3.18
CA PRO A 81 5.06 10.80 -2.09
C PRO A 81 5.76 10.11 -0.92
N LYS A 82 6.56 10.86 -0.16
CA LYS A 82 7.19 10.34 1.05
C LYS A 82 6.12 10.07 2.12
N PRO A 83 6.21 8.95 2.85
CA PRO A 83 5.29 8.67 3.95
C PRO A 83 5.42 9.75 5.04
N PRO A 84 4.35 10.08 5.78
CA PRO A 84 4.41 10.97 6.92
C PRO A 84 5.40 10.45 7.97
N LYS A 85 6.26 11.32 8.49
CA LYS A 85 7.17 10.97 9.59
C LYS A 85 6.35 10.47 10.77
N VAL A 86 6.64 9.24 11.22
CA VAL A 86 6.03 8.68 12.43
C VAL A 86 6.83 9.16 13.63
N ASN A 87 6.16 9.85 14.56
CA ASN A 87 6.80 10.30 15.80
C ASN A 87 6.79 9.19 16.86
N ARG A 88 7.65 9.32 17.88
CA ARG A 88 7.79 8.32 18.97
C ARG A 88 6.47 8.00 19.66
N SER A 89 5.59 8.99 19.83
CA SER A 89 4.27 8.79 20.46
C SER A 89 3.38 7.85 19.64
N LYS A 90 3.33 8.06 18.32
CA LYS A 90 2.56 7.25 17.39
C LYS A 90 3.09 5.82 17.30
N GLU A 91 4.41 5.63 17.27
CA GLU A 91 5.01 4.29 17.32
C GLU A 91 4.71 3.57 18.64
N ARG A 92 4.82 4.27 19.77
CA ARG A 92 4.44 3.72 21.09
C ARG A 92 2.96 3.34 21.16
N SER A 93 2.10 4.11 20.52
CA SER A 93 0.67 3.79 20.42
C SER A 93 0.43 2.52 19.60
N LYS A 94 1.08 2.38 18.43
CA LYS A 94 1.01 1.16 17.61
C LYS A 94 1.52 -0.06 18.35
N GLU A 95 2.64 0.05 19.07
CA GLU A 95 3.19 -1.04 19.86
C GLU A 95 2.22 -1.52 20.94
N ARG A 96 1.64 -0.58 21.71
CA ARG A 96 0.62 -0.89 22.71
C ARG A 96 -0.61 -1.56 22.10
N TYR A 97 -1.05 -1.09 20.93
CA TYR A 97 -2.18 -1.69 20.24
C TYR A 97 -1.88 -3.14 19.77
N ARG A 98 -0.67 -3.40 19.26
CA ARG A 98 -0.23 -4.77 18.93
C ARG A 98 -0.17 -5.68 20.16
N GLN A 99 0.27 -5.16 21.31
CA GLN A 99 0.26 -5.93 22.56
C GLN A 99 -1.17 -6.27 23.00
N PHE A 100 -2.09 -5.31 22.92
CA PHE A 100 -3.51 -5.53 23.18
C PHE A 100 -4.09 -6.65 22.30
N LEU A 101 -3.87 -6.58 20.97
CA LEU A 101 -4.36 -7.59 20.04
C LEU A 101 -3.80 -9.00 20.31
N ARG A 102 -2.56 -9.11 20.82
CA ARG A 102 -1.97 -10.42 21.15
C ARG A 102 -2.54 -11.03 22.43
N GLN A 103 -3.00 -10.21 23.37
CA GLN A 103 -3.51 -10.71 24.65
C GLN A 103 -4.96 -11.19 24.56
N ASP A 104 -5.69 -10.76 23.53
CA ASP A 104 -7.06 -11.22 23.23
C ASP A 104 -7.97 -11.28 24.46
N THR A 105 -8.00 -10.19 25.23
CA THR A 105 -8.62 -10.18 26.57
C THR A 105 -10.14 -10.03 26.56
N GLY A 106 -10.76 -9.90 25.39
CA GLY A 106 -12.20 -9.60 25.24
C GLY A 106 -12.61 -8.20 25.72
N GLU A 107 -11.68 -7.37 26.21
CA GLU A 107 -11.95 -6.02 26.68
C GLU A 107 -11.68 -4.96 25.60
N SER A 108 -12.18 -3.73 25.79
CA SER A 108 -11.85 -2.64 24.86
C SER A 108 -10.39 -2.20 24.99
N PHE A 109 -9.79 -1.71 23.90
CA PHE A 109 -8.42 -1.17 23.93
C PHE A 109 -8.23 -0.08 24.99
N ARG A 110 -9.25 0.75 25.22
CA ARG A 110 -9.20 1.81 26.25
C ARG A 110 -9.15 1.23 27.66
N THR A 111 -9.97 0.22 27.95
CA THR A 111 -9.98 -0.48 29.24
C THR A 111 -8.63 -1.15 29.52
N TRP A 112 -8.13 -1.88 28.52
CA TRP A 112 -6.81 -2.52 28.59
C TRP A 112 -5.70 -1.49 28.86
N LEU A 113 -5.74 -0.34 28.17
CA LEU A 113 -4.72 0.70 28.30
C LEU A 113 -4.69 1.30 29.72
N LEU A 114 -5.87 1.64 30.26
CA LEU A 114 -6.00 2.19 31.61
C LEU A 114 -5.52 1.19 32.67
N ARG A 115 -5.90 -0.08 32.55
CA ARG A 115 -5.44 -1.15 33.45
C ARG A 115 -3.92 -1.28 33.43
N ASN A 116 -3.31 -1.34 32.25
CA ASN A 116 -1.85 -1.47 32.13
C ASN A 116 -1.10 -0.22 32.62
N GLU A 117 -1.67 0.98 32.48
CA GLU A 117 -1.09 2.19 33.06
C GLU A 117 -1.18 2.19 34.59
N HIS A 118 -2.29 1.70 35.16
CA HIS A 118 -2.42 1.52 36.60
C HIS A 118 -1.40 0.52 37.14
N ASN A 119 -1.30 -0.67 36.54
CA ASN A 119 -0.36 -1.71 36.96
C ASN A 119 1.10 -1.21 36.95
N ARG A 120 1.50 -0.46 35.90
CA ARG A 120 2.85 0.13 35.83
C ARG A 120 3.13 1.18 36.91
N LYS A 121 2.11 1.90 37.38
CA LYS A 121 2.28 2.86 38.49
C LYS A 121 2.50 2.12 39.79
N VAL A 122 1.69 1.09 40.05
CA VAL A 122 1.83 0.21 41.21
C VAL A 122 3.21 -0.44 41.20
N GLU A 123 3.62 -1.10 40.11
CA GLU A 123 4.94 -1.74 40.01
C GLU A 123 6.10 -0.79 40.27
N ARG A 124 6.00 0.49 39.87
CA ARG A 124 7.04 1.50 40.14
C ARG A 124 7.06 2.01 41.58
N GLU A 125 5.92 1.97 42.25
CA GLU A 125 5.79 2.42 43.64
C GLU A 125 6.31 1.35 44.61
N TYR A 126 6.29 0.08 44.20
CA TYR A 126 6.70 -1.08 45.00
C TYR A 126 7.99 -1.76 44.51
N ALA A 127 8.77 -1.12 43.63
CA ALA A 127 10.09 -1.59 43.14
C ALA A 127 11.23 -0.72 43.68
#